data_AF-A0A348XIE6-F1
#
_entry.id   AF-A0A348XIE6-F1
#
_cell.length_a   1.000
_cell.length_b   1.000
_cell.length_c   1.000
_cell.angle_alpha   90.00
_cell.angle_beta   90.00
_cell.angle_gamma   90.00
#
_symmetry.space_group_name_H-M   'P 1'
#
loop_
_entity.id
_entity.type
_entity.pdbx_description
1 polymer ?
#
loop_
_entity_poly.entity_id
_entity_poly.type
_entity_poly.pdbx_seq_one_letter_code
_entity_poly.pdbx_strand_id
1 'polypeptide(L)'
;FSTRMKDMYVRYDKLAYQYRVPVPDAKVEPMLAGTFKISAVSPVTGGTVRFTTDGSTPTADSKVLQESVTVASVQGFRAATFTAGEQRQSLSFAPVDLSKRYAKYAKYGKLLGTWESGAIGSGTPKEAIFDATGLIDGNGTYRITFRYTSGQVRLDIAGIEVVRNDTVHVDEDIHHGYTGRATKDNTYTIKVANYETGASFKIKAQVYGDIGKDSNGVVLIKKQQ
;
A
#
# COMPACT_ATOMS: atom_id res chain seq x y z
N PHE A 1 -14.48 -22.26 -14.85
CA PHE A 1 -13.13 -22.44 -14.26
C PHE A 1 -13.02 -21.70 -12.92
N SER A 2 -13.25 -20.38 -12.87
CA SER A 2 -13.21 -19.56 -11.66
C SER A 2 -14.07 -20.09 -10.50
N THR A 3 -15.28 -20.57 -10.76
CA THR A 3 -16.17 -21.18 -9.74
C THR A 3 -15.51 -22.37 -9.04
N ARG A 4 -14.80 -23.24 -9.78
CA ARG A 4 -14.12 -24.41 -9.21
C ARG A 4 -12.89 -24.02 -8.39
N MET A 5 -12.23 -22.92 -8.75
CA MET A 5 -11.07 -22.43 -8.02
C MET A 5 -11.43 -21.96 -6.61
N LYS A 6 -12.63 -21.41 -6.41
CA LYS A 6 -13.10 -20.91 -5.09
C LYS A 6 -12.95 -21.95 -3.98
N ASP A 7 -13.35 -23.19 -4.26
CA ASP A 7 -13.25 -24.31 -3.32
C ASP A 7 -11.86 -24.96 -3.31
N MET A 8 -11.12 -24.86 -4.42
CA MET A 8 -9.76 -25.39 -4.49
C MET A 8 -8.80 -24.61 -3.57
N TYR A 9 -8.98 -23.30 -3.44
CA TYR A 9 -8.22 -22.47 -2.51
C TYR A 9 -8.37 -22.94 -1.05
N VAL A 10 -9.58 -23.32 -0.64
CA VAL A 10 -9.84 -23.89 0.70
C VAL A 10 -9.10 -25.21 0.90
N ARG A 11 -8.96 -26.04 -0.15
CA ARG A 11 -8.16 -27.28 -0.07
C ARG A 11 -6.68 -26.98 0.07
N TYR A 12 -6.17 -25.96 -0.63
CA TYR A 12 -4.79 -25.53 -0.52
C TYR A 12 -4.47 -24.97 0.87
N ASP A 13 -5.39 -24.21 1.49
CA ASP A 13 -5.29 -23.80 2.90
C ASP A 13 -5.11 -25.02 3.82
N LYS A 14 -5.97 -26.04 3.68
CA LYS A 14 -5.91 -27.27 4.50
C LYS A 14 -4.63 -28.07 4.32
N LEU A 15 -4.03 -28.02 3.13
CA LEU A 15 -2.77 -28.69 2.81
C LEU A 15 -1.54 -27.81 3.08
N ALA A 16 -1.71 -26.63 3.68
CA ALA A 16 -0.66 -25.66 3.95
C ALA A 16 0.16 -25.26 2.70
N TYR A 17 -0.47 -25.30 1.51
CA TYR A 17 0.20 -24.88 0.28
C TYR A 17 0.30 -23.37 0.21
N GLN A 18 1.51 -22.90 -0.08
CA GLN A 18 1.76 -21.49 -0.34
C GLN A 18 1.23 -21.14 -1.74
N TYR A 19 0.27 -20.22 -1.79
CA TYR A 19 -0.25 -19.69 -3.03
C TYR A 19 -0.64 -18.23 -2.84
N ARG A 20 -0.72 -17.51 -3.96
CA ARG A 20 -1.19 -16.13 -3.94
C ARG A 20 -2.71 -16.10 -3.83
N VAL A 21 -3.21 -15.59 -2.71
CA VAL A 21 -4.65 -15.40 -2.54
C VAL A 21 -5.14 -14.41 -3.63
N PRO A 22 -6.15 -14.78 -4.43
CA PRO A 22 -6.70 -13.90 -5.45
C PRO A 22 -7.33 -12.64 -4.83
N VAL A 23 -7.18 -11.50 -5.51
CA VAL A 23 -7.80 -10.23 -5.10
C VAL A 23 -9.32 -10.26 -5.25
N PRO A 24 -10.08 -9.40 -4.53
CA PRO A 24 -11.53 -9.36 -4.65
C PRO A 24 -12.01 -9.11 -6.09
N ASP A 25 -13.09 -9.77 -6.48
CA ASP A 25 -13.81 -9.46 -7.73
C ASP A 25 -14.63 -8.19 -7.49
N ALA A 26 -14.03 -7.02 -7.75
CA ALA A 26 -14.60 -5.71 -7.45
C ALA A 26 -15.16 -5.00 -8.69
N LYS A 27 -16.28 -4.26 -8.50
CA LYS A 27 -16.89 -3.36 -9.48
C LYS A 27 -17.08 -1.98 -8.86
N VAL A 28 -16.81 -0.95 -9.65
CA VAL A 28 -16.99 0.45 -9.26
C VAL A 28 -17.98 1.11 -10.21
N GLU A 29 -19.04 1.67 -9.64
CA GLU A 29 -20.13 2.33 -10.36
C GLU A 29 -20.21 3.79 -9.90
N PRO A 30 -20.04 4.78 -10.79
CA PRO A 30 -20.28 6.18 -10.44
C PRO A 30 -21.77 6.40 -10.16
N MET A 31 -22.07 7.21 -9.15
CA MET A 31 -23.42 7.57 -8.75
C MET A 31 -23.69 9.06 -8.99
N LEU A 32 -24.97 9.42 -8.92
CA LEU A 32 -25.39 10.82 -8.86
C LEU A 32 -24.76 11.52 -7.64
N ALA A 33 -24.57 12.82 -7.73
CA ALA A 33 -23.86 13.64 -6.72
C ALA A 33 -22.34 13.36 -6.57
N GLY A 34 -21.71 12.69 -7.55
CA GLY A 34 -20.24 12.55 -7.59
C GLY A 34 -19.66 11.54 -6.58
N THR A 35 -20.50 10.62 -6.09
CA THR A 35 -20.06 9.51 -5.25
C THR A 35 -19.86 8.24 -6.08
N PHE A 36 -19.25 7.21 -5.49
CA PHE A 36 -18.99 5.93 -6.14
C PHE A 36 -19.53 4.80 -5.28
N LYS A 37 -20.30 3.89 -5.89
CA LYS A 37 -20.68 2.62 -5.28
C LYS A 37 -19.67 1.56 -5.66
N ILE A 38 -19.09 0.90 -4.67
CA ILE A 38 -18.12 -0.16 -4.86
C ILE A 38 -18.73 -1.45 -4.33
N SER A 39 -18.85 -2.47 -5.18
CA SER A 39 -19.20 -3.83 -4.77
C SER A 39 -17.99 -4.74 -4.97
N ALA A 40 -17.75 -5.68 -4.06
CA ALA A 40 -16.72 -6.69 -4.27
C ALA A 40 -17.08 -8.00 -3.59
N VAL A 41 -16.70 -9.10 -4.23
CA VAL A 41 -17.01 -10.45 -3.75
C VAL A 41 -15.71 -11.23 -3.55
N SER A 42 -15.69 -12.05 -2.50
CA SER A 42 -14.57 -12.97 -2.28
C SER A 42 -14.51 -14.04 -3.38
N PRO A 43 -13.37 -14.21 -4.07
CA PRO A 43 -13.09 -15.34 -4.94
C PRO A 43 -12.75 -16.63 -4.15
N VAL A 44 -12.71 -16.61 -2.83
CA VAL A 44 -12.43 -17.78 -1.97
C VAL A 44 -13.68 -18.13 -1.17
N THR A 45 -14.11 -19.39 -1.21
CA THR A 45 -15.27 -19.88 -0.45
C THR A 45 -15.05 -19.68 1.05
N GLY A 46 -16.00 -19.03 1.73
CA GLY A 46 -15.89 -18.69 3.15
C GLY A 46 -14.91 -17.55 3.46
N GLY A 47 -14.27 -16.97 2.44
CA GLY A 47 -13.44 -15.77 2.60
C GLY A 47 -14.28 -14.49 2.66
N THR A 48 -13.72 -13.47 3.29
CA THR A 48 -14.34 -12.14 3.43
C THR A 48 -13.57 -11.13 2.58
N VAL A 49 -14.25 -10.03 2.21
CA VAL A 49 -13.57 -8.86 1.65
C VAL A 49 -13.53 -7.79 2.72
N ARG A 50 -12.34 -7.28 3.04
CA ARG A 50 -12.18 -6.13 3.94
C ARG A 50 -11.66 -4.94 3.17
N PHE A 51 -12.01 -3.73 3.62
CA PHE A 51 -11.69 -2.50 2.91
C PHE A 51 -11.30 -1.36 3.85
N THR A 52 -10.62 -0.38 3.27
CA THR A 52 -10.28 0.91 3.88
C THR A 52 -10.58 2.02 2.86
N THR A 53 -10.75 3.25 3.34
CA THR A 53 -11.06 4.43 2.51
C THR A 53 -10.01 5.53 2.61
N ASP A 54 -8.97 5.32 3.42
CA ASP A 54 -7.89 6.25 3.71
C ASP A 54 -6.58 5.91 2.95
N GLY A 55 -6.62 4.90 2.08
CA GLY A 55 -5.48 4.43 1.29
C GLY A 55 -4.60 3.41 2.00
N SER A 56 -4.84 3.12 3.28
CA SER A 56 -4.10 2.11 4.04
C SER A 56 -4.41 0.69 3.55
N THR A 57 -3.51 -0.26 3.81
CA THR A 57 -3.76 -1.66 3.42
C THR A 57 -4.76 -2.29 4.38
N PRO A 58 -5.83 -2.95 3.89
CA PRO A 58 -6.78 -3.64 4.77
C PRO A 58 -6.08 -4.68 5.66
N THR A 59 -6.52 -4.76 6.90
CA THR A 59 -6.08 -5.74 7.91
C THR A 59 -7.28 -6.58 8.38
N ALA A 60 -7.03 -7.59 9.21
CA ALA A 60 -8.08 -8.38 9.88
C ALA A 60 -9.00 -7.52 10.78
N ASP A 61 -8.63 -6.29 11.13
CA ASP A 61 -9.45 -5.36 11.89
C ASP A 61 -10.22 -4.35 11.00
N SER A 62 -9.90 -4.30 9.70
CA SER A 62 -10.54 -3.39 8.76
C SER A 62 -11.99 -3.76 8.49
N LYS A 63 -12.84 -2.80 8.11
CA LYS A 63 -14.27 -3.04 7.92
C LYS A 63 -14.52 -4.12 6.85
N VAL A 64 -15.43 -5.04 7.14
CA VAL A 64 -15.89 -6.04 6.17
C VAL A 64 -16.80 -5.35 5.15
N LEU A 65 -16.48 -5.51 3.87
CA LEU A 65 -17.34 -5.12 2.77
C LEU A 65 -18.39 -6.23 2.60
N GLN A 66 -19.66 -5.91 2.89
CA GLN A 66 -20.76 -6.87 2.74
C GLN A 66 -21.12 -7.06 1.27
N GLU A 67 -22.02 -6.23 0.73
CA GLU A 67 -22.38 -6.25 -0.70
C GLU A 67 -21.77 -5.07 -1.45
N SER A 68 -21.90 -3.87 -0.87
CA SER A 68 -21.34 -2.65 -1.44
C SER A 68 -21.10 -1.57 -0.39
N VAL A 69 -20.29 -0.59 -0.75
CA VAL A 69 -20.06 0.63 0.02
C VAL A 69 -20.10 1.84 -0.91
N THR A 70 -20.70 2.93 -0.44
CA THR A 70 -20.67 4.22 -1.13
C THR A 70 -19.55 5.08 -0.56
N VAL A 71 -18.67 5.58 -1.42
CA VAL A 71 -17.55 6.45 -1.04
C VAL A 71 -17.57 7.73 -1.85
N ALA A 72 -17.13 8.84 -1.24
CA ALA A 72 -17.00 10.13 -1.92
C ALA A 72 -15.79 10.16 -2.89
N SER A 73 -14.79 9.30 -2.68
CA SER A 73 -13.61 9.19 -3.53
C SER A 73 -13.12 7.75 -3.58
N VAL A 74 -12.71 7.32 -4.77
CA VAL A 74 -12.11 6.01 -5.03
C VAL A 74 -10.59 5.99 -4.87
N GLN A 75 -9.95 7.16 -4.71
CA GLN A 75 -8.48 7.28 -4.66
C GLN A 75 -7.88 6.60 -3.42
N GLY A 76 -8.54 6.79 -2.27
CA GLY A 76 -8.17 6.14 -1.00
C GLY A 76 -8.78 4.77 -0.79
N PHE A 77 -9.61 4.27 -1.72
CA PHE A 77 -10.23 2.97 -1.53
C PHE A 77 -9.21 1.84 -1.73
N ARG A 78 -9.14 0.92 -0.78
CA ARG A 78 -8.41 -0.34 -0.88
C ARG A 78 -9.28 -1.50 -0.41
N ALA A 79 -9.13 -2.66 -1.03
CA ALA A 79 -9.81 -3.88 -0.60
C ALA A 79 -8.90 -5.10 -0.70
N ALA A 80 -9.07 -6.09 0.17
CA ALA A 80 -8.34 -7.35 0.08
C ALA A 80 -9.26 -8.51 0.46
N THR A 81 -8.99 -9.67 -0.14
CA THR A 81 -9.65 -10.93 0.19
C THR A 81 -8.90 -11.57 1.34
N PHE A 82 -9.62 -11.88 2.42
CA PHE A 82 -9.13 -12.66 3.55
C PHE A 82 -9.69 -14.08 3.43
N THR A 83 -8.84 -15.10 3.56
CA THR A 83 -9.29 -16.50 3.51
C THR A 83 -10.14 -16.83 4.72
N ALA A 84 -10.85 -17.96 4.69
CA ALA A 84 -11.61 -18.43 5.84
C ALA A 84 -10.69 -18.54 7.08
N GLY A 85 -11.10 -17.93 8.19
CA GLY A 85 -10.27 -17.83 9.41
C GLY A 85 -9.18 -16.76 9.37
N GLU A 86 -9.13 -15.95 8.32
CA GLU A 86 -8.30 -14.73 8.17
C GLU A 86 -6.79 -14.93 8.33
N GLN A 87 -6.32 -16.16 8.11
CA GLN A 87 -4.91 -16.51 8.23
C GLN A 87 -4.06 -15.95 7.09
N ARG A 88 -4.68 -15.71 5.92
CA ARG A 88 -4.00 -15.23 4.71
C ARG A 88 -4.86 -14.20 3.99
N GLN A 89 -4.18 -13.31 3.27
CA GLN A 89 -4.83 -12.24 2.53
C GLN A 89 -4.24 -12.09 1.12
N SER A 90 -5.05 -11.55 0.21
CA SER A 90 -4.59 -11.14 -1.13
C SER A 90 -3.71 -9.90 -1.07
N LEU A 91 -3.14 -9.51 -2.21
CA LEU A 91 -2.66 -8.14 -2.35
C LEU A 91 -3.82 -7.16 -2.22
N SER A 92 -3.48 -5.91 -1.89
CA SER A 92 -4.43 -4.81 -1.86
C SER A 92 -4.91 -4.47 -3.28
N PHE A 93 -6.22 -4.59 -3.51
CA PHE A 93 -6.90 -4.09 -4.68
C PHE A 93 -7.12 -2.59 -4.57
N ALA A 94 -6.79 -1.85 -5.63
CA ALA A 94 -7.09 -0.44 -5.79
C ALA A 94 -7.87 -0.23 -7.11
N PRO A 95 -9.04 0.43 -7.10
CA PRO A 95 -9.86 0.63 -8.28
C PRO A 95 -9.29 1.68 -9.25
N VAL A 96 -8.41 2.55 -8.75
CA VAL A 96 -7.75 3.58 -9.54
C VAL A 96 -6.28 3.23 -9.71
N ASP A 97 -5.85 3.12 -10.97
CA ASP A 97 -4.43 3.05 -11.29
C ASP A 97 -3.80 4.45 -11.19
N LEU A 98 -3.29 4.77 -9.99
CA LEU A 98 -2.62 6.03 -9.71
C LEU A 98 -1.28 6.16 -10.44
N SER A 99 -0.70 5.07 -10.98
CA SER A 99 0.59 5.14 -11.67
C SER A 99 0.53 6.06 -12.89
N LYS A 100 -0.61 6.09 -13.60
CA LYS A 100 -0.82 6.97 -14.76
C LYS A 100 -0.84 8.45 -14.35
N ARG A 101 -1.51 8.79 -13.25
CA ARG A 101 -1.57 10.16 -12.72
C ARG A 101 -0.18 10.67 -12.35
N TYR A 102 0.69 9.78 -11.90
CA TYR A 102 2.04 10.09 -11.44
C TYR A 102 3.13 9.66 -12.43
N ALA A 103 2.77 9.43 -13.70
CA ALA A 103 3.71 8.97 -14.73
C ALA A 103 4.92 9.90 -14.92
N LYS A 104 4.77 11.21 -14.66
CA LYS A 104 5.87 12.19 -14.67
C LYS A 104 7.00 11.85 -13.68
N TYR A 105 6.72 11.02 -12.67
CA TYR A 105 7.69 10.57 -11.68
C TYR A 105 8.27 9.18 -11.98
N ALA A 106 7.87 8.51 -13.08
CA ALA A 106 8.30 7.15 -13.41
C ALA A 106 9.81 6.95 -13.47
N LYS A 107 10.60 8.01 -13.73
CA LYS A 107 12.06 7.98 -13.66
C LYS A 107 12.62 7.55 -12.29
N TYR A 108 11.88 7.81 -11.22
CA TYR A 108 12.23 7.44 -9.84
C TYR A 108 11.76 6.04 -9.45
N GLY A 109 10.98 5.35 -10.29
CA GLY A 109 10.49 4.00 -10.00
C GLY A 109 9.00 3.80 -10.23
N LYS A 110 8.50 2.66 -9.77
CA LYS A 110 7.06 2.36 -9.71
C LYS A 110 6.44 3.11 -8.54
N LEU A 111 5.16 3.49 -8.68
CA LEU A 111 4.41 4.10 -7.58
C LEU A 111 4.26 3.09 -6.44
N LEU A 112 4.76 3.45 -5.26
CA LEU A 112 4.62 2.70 -4.02
C LEU A 112 3.38 3.16 -3.24
N GLY A 113 3.14 4.47 -3.21
CA GLY A 113 1.99 5.05 -2.52
C GLY A 113 1.97 6.57 -2.57
N THR A 114 1.03 7.16 -1.86
CA THR A 114 0.85 8.60 -1.74
C THR A 114 0.71 8.99 -0.28
N TRP A 115 1.15 10.19 0.09
CA TRP A 115 0.75 10.81 1.35
C TRP A 115 -0.11 12.03 1.05
N GLU A 116 -1.04 12.31 1.95
CA GLU A 116 -1.98 13.41 1.84
C GLU A 116 -1.90 14.32 3.06
N SER A 117 -2.34 15.56 2.85
CA SER A 117 -2.44 16.57 3.90
C SER A 117 -3.20 16.04 5.12
N GLY A 118 -2.66 16.27 6.31
CA GLY A 118 -3.23 15.75 7.57
C GLY A 118 -2.84 14.32 7.92
N ALA A 119 -2.34 13.51 6.97
CA ALA A 119 -1.89 12.14 7.24
C ALA A 119 -0.50 12.08 7.92
N ILE A 120 0.26 13.17 7.89
CA ILE A 120 1.63 13.29 8.43
C ILE A 120 1.68 13.98 9.80
N GLY A 121 2.84 13.88 10.47
CA GLY A 121 3.13 14.63 11.69
C GLY A 121 3.35 16.13 11.46
N SER A 122 3.46 16.90 12.53
CA SER A 122 3.71 18.35 12.50
C SER A 122 4.80 18.67 13.51
N GLY A 123 6.03 18.93 13.05
CA GLY A 123 7.21 19.06 13.90
C GLY A 123 7.69 17.75 14.56
N THR A 124 6.77 16.84 14.86
CA THR A 124 7.06 15.50 15.40
C THR A 124 6.78 14.43 14.33
N PRO A 125 7.71 13.48 14.08
CA PRO A 125 7.48 12.39 13.16
C PRO A 125 6.23 11.57 13.48
N LYS A 126 5.51 11.19 12.44
CA LYS A 126 4.41 10.22 12.50
C LYS A 126 4.71 9.09 11.53
N GLU A 127 4.45 7.86 11.95
CA GLU A 127 4.62 6.71 11.09
C GLU A 127 3.59 6.72 9.95
N ALA A 128 4.11 6.63 8.72
CA ALA A 128 3.34 6.35 7.51
C ALA A 128 3.78 4.99 6.97
N ILE A 129 2.80 4.11 6.71
CA ILE A 129 3.05 2.74 6.24
C ILE A 129 2.69 2.65 4.76
N PHE A 130 3.62 2.17 3.96
CA PHE A 130 3.44 1.92 2.53
C PHE A 130 3.59 0.43 2.22
N ASP A 131 2.63 -0.16 1.52
CA ASP A 131 2.69 -1.56 1.11
C ASP A 131 3.58 -1.71 -0.12
N ALA A 132 4.70 -2.40 0.07
CA ALA A 132 5.68 -2.72 -0.97
C ALA A 132 5.53 -4.15 -1.50
N THR A 133 4.48 -4.87 -1.09
CA THR A 133 4.26 -6.27 -1.46
C THR A 133 4.07 -6.39 -2.98
N GLY A 134 4.91 -7.21 -3.61
CA GLY A 134 4.96 -7.36 -5.08
C GLY A 134 5.73 -6.26 -5.82
N LEU A 135 6.15 -5.20 -5.13
CA LEU A 135 7.12 -4.21 -5.65
C LEU A 135 8.55 -4.57 -5.23
N ILE A 136 8.72 -5.15 -4.05
CA ILE A 136 9.91 -5.92 -3.66
C ILE A 136 9.69 -7.35 -4.19
N ASP A 137 10.40 -7.68 -5.26
CA ASP A 137 10.18 -8.91 -6.06
C ASP A 137 11.35 -9.90 -6.01
N GLY A 138 12.36 -9.62 -5.19
CA GLY A 138 13.53 -10.47 -5.04
C GLY A 138 14.63 -9.79 -4.23
N ASN A 139 15.73 -10.52 -4.04
CA ASN A 139 16.94 -9.96 -3.48
C ASN A 139 17.46 -8.80 -4.33
N GLY A 140 18.09 -7.83 -3.68
CA GLY A 140 18.71 -6.67 -4.32
C GLY A 140 18.57 -5.40 -3.50
N THR A 141 19.07 -4.31 -4.08
CA THR A 141 18.99 -2.98 -3.48
C THR A 141 17.84 -2.20 -4.12
N TYR A 142 17.02 -1.57 -3.29
CA TYR A 142 15.86 -0.76 -3.69
C TYR A 142 16.07 0.68 -3.25
N ARG A 143 15.67 1.61 -4.09
CA ARG A 143 15.62 3.04 -3.77
C ARG A 143 14.19 3.48 -3.57
N ILE A 144 13.91 4.11 -2.44
CA ILE A 144 12.61 4.61 -2.04
C ILE A 144 12.70 6.13 -2.10
N THR A 145 12.02 6.76 -3.04
CA THR A 145 12.10 8.21 -3.28
C THR A 145 10.78 8.89 -2.92
N PHE A 146 10.84 9.87 -2.03
CA PHE A 146 9.70 10.72 -1.67
C PHE A 146 9.67 11.95 -2.58
N ARG A 147 8.54 12.22 -3.24
CA ARG A 147 8.37 13.39 -4.13
C ARG A 147 7.15 14.19 -3.71
N TYR A 148 7.41 15.36 -3.15
CA TYR A 148 6.38 16.35 -2.86
C TYR A 148 5.67 16.80 -4.15
N THR A 149 4.35 16.98 -4.06
CA THR A 149 3.51 17.43 -5.17
C THR A 149 2.82 18.76 -4.90
N SER A 150 2.33 19.00 -3.67
CA SER A 150 1.53 20.19 -3.31
C SER A 150 1.35 20.34 -1.80
N GLY A 151 0.93 21.53 -1.35
CA GLY A 151 0.70 21.87 0.07
C GLY A 151 1.51 23.10 0.52
N GLN A 152 1.22 23.66 1.69
CA GLN A 152 1.96 24.82 2.21
C GLN A 152 3.29 24.46 2.90
N VAL A 153 3.45 23.22 3.37
CA VAL A 153 4.67 22.78 4.08
C VAL A 153 5.41 21.69 3.31
N ARG A 154 6.72 21.59 3.52
CA ARG A 154 7.53 20.48 2.98
C ARG A 154 7.25 19.19 3.75
N LEU A 155 7.67 18.07 3.20
CA LEU A 155 7.77 16.80 3.94
C LEU A 155 9.22 16.64 4.44
N ASP A 156 9.40 16.47 5.74
CA ASP A 156 10.61 15.97 6.37
C ASP A 156 10.43 14.47 6.67
N ILE A 157 11.50 13.71 6.45
CA ILE A 157 11.55 12.26 6.64
C ILE A 157 12.73 11.96 7.56
N ALA A 158 12.47 11.41 8.74
CA ALA A 158 13.51 11.08 9.72
C ALA A 158 14.25 9.77 9.37
N GLY A 159 13.61 8.89 8.62
CA GLY A 159 14.14 7.59 8.22
C GLY A 159 13.03 6.66 7.75
N ILE A 160 13.44 5.53 7.19
CA ILE A 160 12.53 4.43 6.83
C ILE A 160 13.03 3.10 7.38
N GLU A 161 12.09 2.22 7.71
CA GLU A 161 12.32 0.82 8.05
C GLU A 161 11.53 -0.06 7.06
N VAL A 162 12.13 -1.15 6.61
CA VAL A 162 11.42 -2.19 5.85
C VAL A 162 11.22 -3.41 6.71
N VAL A 163 9.97 -3.84 6.81
CA VAL A 163 9.57 -5.07 7.50
C VAL A 163 8.94 -6.05 6.52
N ARG A 164 9.13 -7.33 6.81
CA ARG A 164 8.55 -8.47 6.12
C ARG A 164 7.56 -9.17 7.04
N ASN A 165 6.41 -9.57 6.51
CA ASN A 165 5.33 -10.20 7.30
C ASN A 165 5.00 -9.39 8.58
N ASP A 166 4.93 -8.06 8.41
CA ASP A 166 4.60 -7.03 9.41
C ASP A 166 5.60 -6.84 10.58
N THR A 167 6.44 -7.83 10.84
CA THR A 167 7.20 -7.93 12.10
C THR A 167 8.69 -8.21 11.90
N VAL A 168 9.08 -8.89 10.82
CA VAL A 168 10.47 -9.28 10.60
C VAL A 168 11.20 -8.10 9.96
N HIS A 169 12.11 -7.47 10.70
CA HIS A 169 12.98 -6.43 10.17
C HIS A 169 13.80 -6.95 8.98
N VAL A 170 13.88 -6.16 7.91
CA VAL A 170 14.63 -6.49 6.68
C VAL A 170 15.87 -5.61 6.57
N ASP A 171 15.67 -4.29 6.59
CA ASP A 171 16.73 -3.28 6.54
C ASP A 171 16.13 -1.91 6.87
N GLU A 172 16.98 -0.93 7.16
CA GLU A 172 16.58 0.45 7.43
C GLU A 172 17.55 1.47 6.85
N ASP A 173 17.05 2.69 6.64
CA ASP A 173 17.87 3.83 6.27
C ASP A 173 17.41 5.05 7.08
N ILE A 174 18.21 5.38 8.09
CA ILE A 174 17.89 6.38 9.12
C ILE A 174 18.71 7.64 8.89
N HIS A 175 18.46 8.30 7.76
CA HIS A 175 18.96 9.65 7.52
C HIS A 175 17.81 10.66 7.38
N HIS A 176 18.07 11.88 7.84
CA HIS A 176 17.13 12.96 7.66
C HIS A 176 17.13 13.45 6.20
N GLY A 177 15.96 13.40 5.57
CA GLY A 177 15.69 13.92 4.24
C GLY A 177 14.52 14.87 4.22
N TYR A 178 14.39 15.68 3.17
CA TYR A 178 13.19 16.50 2.96
C TYR A 178 12.85 16.71 1.49
N THR A 179 11.56 16.92 1.21
CA THR A 179 11.06 17.28 -0.12
C THR A 179 9.94 18.33 -0.04
N GLY A 180 10.05 19.37 -0.85
CA GLY A 180 9.11 20.49 -0.94
C GLY A 180 9.45 21.36 -2.16
N ARG A 181 9.51 22.68 -1.99
CA ARG A 181 10.11 23.60 -2.98
C ARG A 181 11.60 23.31 -3.21
N ALA A 182 12.30 22.93 -2.15
CA ALA A 182 13.64 22.37 -2.19
C ALA A 182 13.58 20.88 -1.80
N THR A 183 14.57 20.10 -2.26
CA THR A 183 14.67 18.68 -1.93
C THR A 183 16.11 18.33 -1.59
N LYS A 184 16.32 17.56 -0.54
CA LYS A 184 17.63 17.04 -0.13
C LYS A 184 17.44 15.66 0.49
N ASP A 185 18.32 14.72 0.13
CA ASP A 185 18.38 13.38 0.72
C ASP A 185 16.99 12.71 0.84
N ASN A 186 16.14 12.92 -0.17
CA ASN A 186 14.76 12.44 -0.19
C ASN A 186 14.65 11.02 -0.78
N THR A 187 15.77 10.30 -0.86
CA THR A 187 15.88 8.96 -1.45
C THR A 187 16.64 8.05 -0.51
N TYR A 188 15.96 7.00 -0.07
CA TYR A 188 16.41 6.02 0.89
C TYR A 188 16.82 4.73 0.20
N THR A 189 17.83 4.04 0.72
CA THR A 189 18.38 2.83 0.11
C THR A 189 18.17 1.65 1.04
N ILE A 190 17.53 0.60 0.54
CA ILE A 190 17.19 -0.61 1.30
C ILE A 190 17.75 -1.83 0.58
N LYS A 191 18.42 -2.71 1.31
CA LYS A 191 18.98 -3.96 0.83
C LYS A 191 18.15 -5.15 1.31
N VAL A 192 17.60 -5.89 0.36
CA VAL A 192 16.88 -7.14 0.63
C VAL A 192 17.80 -8.31 0.31
N ALA A 193 18.25 -9.05 1.32
CA ALA A 193 19.16 -10.19 1.18
C ALA A 193 18.46 -11.56 1.30
N ASN A 194 17.35 -11.62 2.05
CA ASN A 194 16.61 -12.85 2.33
C ASN A 194 15.16 -12.71 1.83
N TYR A 195 14.96 -12.60 0.52
CA TYR A 195 13.63 -12.54 -0.06
C TYR A 195 12.91 -13.88 0.09
N GLU A 196 11.65 -13.83 0.50
CA GLU A 196 10.77 -15.00 0.60
C GLU A 196 9.59 -14.84 -0.37
N THR A 197 9.40 -15.82 -1.24
CA THR A 197 8.29 -15.82 -2.18
C THR A 197 6.96 -15.85 -1.42
N GLY A 198 6.09 -14.88 -1.74
CA GLY A 198 4.77 -14.77 -1.11
C GLY A 198 4.76 -13.99 0.21
N ALA A 199 5.90 -13.55 0.72
CA ALA A 199 5.96 -12.69 1.90
C ALA A 199 5.41 -11.29 1.61
N SER A 200 4.79 -10.67 2.60
CA SER A 200 4.41 -9.25 2.54
C SER A 200 5.61 -8.38 2.89
N PHE A 201 5.70 -7.20 2.28
CA PHE A 201 6.72 -6.21 2.59
C PHE A 201 6.07 -4.85 2.82
N LYS A 202 6.43 -4.19 3.91
CA LYS A 202 5.95 -2.84 4.25
C LYS A 202 7.13 -1.92 4.51
N ILE A 203 7.03 -0.69 4.01
CA ILE A 203 7.96 0.40 4.31
C ILE A 203 7.28 1.30 5.33
N LYS A 204 7.85 1.40 6.53
CA LYS A 204 7.42 2.32 7.58
C LYS A 204 8.32 3.55 7.53
N ALA A 205 7.73 4.71 7.28
CA ALA A 205 8.47 5.96 7.18
C ALA A 205 8.06 6.90 8.32
N GLN A 206 9.04 7.49 8.99
CA GLN A 206 8.81 8.48 10.03
C GLN A 206 8.76 9.88 9.39
N VAL A 207 7.57 10.41 9.15
CA VAL A 207 7.35 11.61 8.33
C VAL A 207 6.57 12.71 9.04
N TYR A 208 6.91 13.96 8.77
CA TYR A 208 6.27 15.14 9.34
C TYR A 208 6.45 16.36 8.43
N GLY A 209 5.60 17.36 8.59
CA GLY A 209 5.89 18.70 8.03
C GLY A 209 6.66 19.53 9.04
N ASP A 210 7.43 20.51 8.57
CA ASP A 210 8.27 21.35 9.44
C ASP A 210 7.44 22.09 10.51
N ILE A 211 6.37 22.77 10.09
CA ILE A 211 5.51 23.60 10.95
C ILE A 211 4.01 23.34 10.74
N GLY A 212 3.66 22.27 10.02
CA GLY A 212 2.26 21.94 9.74
C GLY A 212 2.07 20.56 9.13
N LYS A 213 0.83 20.28 8.72
CA LYS A 213 0.46 18.98 8.11
C LYS A 213 0.05 19.09 6.65
N ASP A 214 0.10 20.30 6.07
CA ASP A 214 -0.32 20.53 4.68
C ASP A 214 0.79 20.21 3.68
N SER A 215 1.01 18.91 3.48
CA SER A 215 1.94 18.37 2.50
C SER A 215 1.34 17.14 1.85
N ASN A 216 1.51 17.05 0.54
CA ASN A 216 1.00 15.97 -0.29
C ASN A 216 2.11 15.50 -1.22
N GLY A 217 2.10 14.23 -1.57
CA GLY A 217 3.05 13.71 -2.53
C GLY A 217 2.98 12.23 -2.76
N VAL A 218 4.01 11.73 -3.42
CA VAL A 218 4.11 10.34 -3.85
C VAL A 218 5.41 9.71 -3.42
N VAL A 219 5.33 8.42 -3.08
CA VAL A 219 6.49 7.59 -2.79
C VAL A 219 6.68 6.62 -3.94
N LEU A 220 7.91 6.51 -4.42
CA LEU A 220 8.28 5.64 -5.52
C LEU A 220 9.33 4.64 -5.09
N ILE A 221 9.30 3.44 -5.68
CA ILE A 221 10.28 2.39 -5.43
C ILE A 221 10.93 1.93 -6.74
N LYS A 222 12.26 1.83 -6.73
CA LYS A 222 13.06 1.36 -7.87
C LYS A 222 14.12 0.38 -7.42
N LYS A 223 14.05 -0.85 -7.92
CA LYS A 223 15.15 -1.82 -7.81
C LYS A 223 16.36 -1.32 -8.60
N GLN A 224 17.52 -1.29 -7.96
CA GLN A 224 18.79 -1.01 -8.64
C GLN A 224 19.20 -2.27 -9.41
N GLN A 225 19.76 -2.06 -10.60
CA GLN A 225 20.35 -3.14 -11.40
C GLN A 225 21.64 -3.64 -10.75
#